data_AF-A0A1Q9CVX8-F1
#
_entry.id   AF-A0A1Q9CVX8-F1
#
_cell.length_a   1.000
_cell.length_b   1.000
_cell.length_c   1.000
_cell.angle_alpha   90.00
_cell.angle_beta   90.00
_cell.angle_gamma   90.00
#
_symmetry.space_group_name_H-M   'P 1'
#
loop_
_entity.id
_entity.type
_entity.pdbx_description
1 polymer ?
#
loop_
_entity_poly.entity_id
_entity_poly.type
_entity_poly.pdbx_seq_one_letter_code
_entity_poly.pdbx_strand_id
1 'polypeptide(L)'
;MESKIGRRLSSLEAELLPAGEPVVSGVLARVGRLEEILEGEPCNSELGLARRLENLEVLVFGAEGADGAGEAETQEDLEDLGPELGGEPLPQPRGPPPKRLKPSPAPALPTPRPKRAAPAVQDPGHVDLQAYAHSFGLNDDATRTLHELPPESLAYVQQNFEPREGTKNVSALFISFARKSHYNRTGQQLGRQSAQERARGLLDEFAQRWELNSDAVAWLQMIDDQLALEEVVASFHPSPGTTNISAKLIGFAKSVYWRNTGKQLQDPRQWNYA
;
A
#
# COMPACT_ATOMS: atom_id res chain seq x y z
N MET A 1 -22.33 -20.92 -23.02
CA MET A 1 -21.10 -20.07 -22.96
C MET A 1 -19.84 -20.86 -23.32
N GLU A 2 -19.86 -22.20 -23.25
CA GLU A 2 -18.74 -23.09 -23.65
C GLU A 2 -18.18 -22.81 -25.07
N SER A 3 -19.01 -22.30 -25.99
CA SER A 3 -18.60 -22.02 -27.37
C SER A 3 -17.68 -20.79 -27.56
N LYS A 4 -17.60 -19.84 -26.61
CA LYS A 4 -16.70 -18.67 -26.72
C LYS A 4 -15.30 -18.96 -26.17
N ILE A 5 -15.23 -19.68 -25.05
CA ILE A 5 -13.96 -20.10 -24.44
C ILE A 5 -13.27 -21.12 -25.34
N GLY A 6 -14.00 -22.14 -25.82
CA GLY A 6 -13.45 -23.13 -26.76
C GLY A 6 -12.91 -22.49 -28.04
N ARG A 7 -13.61 -21.49 -28.61
CA ARG A 7 -13.13 -20.77 -29.80
C ARG A 7 -11.85 -19.96 -29.55
N ARG A 8 -11.69 -19.37 -28.36
CA ARG A 8 -10.46 -18.65 -28.02
C ARG A 8 -9.28 -19.59 -27.76
N LEU A 9 -9.51 -20.72 -27.10
CA LEU A 9 -8.48 -21.73 -26.87
C LEU A 9 -7.98 -22.34 -28.19
N SER A 10 -8.89 -22.72 -29.10
CA SER A 10 -8.49 -23.21 -30.43
C SER A 10 -7.77 -22.16 -31.28
N SER A 11 -8.07 -20.87 -31.09
CA SER A 11 -7.37 -19.79 -31.79
C SER A 11 -5.95 -19.59 -31.26
N LEU A 12 -5.75 -19.69 -29.94
CA LEU A 12 -4.42 -19.61 -29.30
C LEU A 12 -3.54 -20.81 -29.66
N GLU A 13 -4.13 -22.02 -29.70
CA GLU A 13 -3.43 -23.23 -30.10
C GLU A 13 -2.94 -23.16 -31.56
N ALA A 14 -3.76 -22.61 -32.47
CA ALA A 14 -3.38 -22.37 -33.86
C ALA A 14 -2.26 -21.32 -34.02
N GLU A 15 -2.20 -20.34 -33.11
CA GLU A 15 -1.21 -19.26 -33.15
C GLU A 15 0.15 -19.67 -32.56
N LEU A 16 0.19 -20.68 -31.68
CA LEU A 16 1.40 -21.21 -31.05
C LEU A 16 2.12 -22.32 -31.84
N LEU A 17 1.48 -22.86 -32.88
CA LEU A 17 2.04 -23.93 -33.74
C LEU A 17 3.31 -23.59 -34.55
N PRO A 18 3.67 -22.34 -34.89
CA PRO A 18 4.93 -22.05 -35.57
C PRO A 18 6.11 -21.83 -34.60
N ALA A 19 5.89 -21.75 -33.29
CA ALA A 19 6.96 -21.61 -32.30
C ALA A 19 7.44 -23.02 -31.87
N GLY A 20 8.74 -23.30 -32.03
CA GLY A 20 9.30 -24.64 -31.77
C GLY A 20 8.96 -25.25 -30.40
N GLU A 21 9.13 -26.57 -30.31
CA GLU A 21 8.69 -27.45 -29.20
C GLU A 21 8.92 -26.98 -27.75
N PRO A 22 9.99 -26.27 -27.35
CA PRO A 22 10.17 -25.95 -25.93
C PRO A 22 9.15 -24.93 -25.37
N VAL A 23 8.57 -24.08 -26.22
CA VAL A 23 7.62 -23.05 -25.77
C VAL A 23 6.24 -23.65 -25.50
N VAL A 24 5.83 -24.63 -26.30
CA VAL A 24 4.50 -25.26 -26.23
C VAL A 24 4.33 -26.05 -24.92
N SER A 25 5.38 -26.73 -24.45
CA SER A 25 5.35 -27.48 -23.18
C SER A 25 5.16 -26.56 -21.96
N GLY A 26 5.80 -25.39 -21.96
CA GLY A 26 5.63 -24.39 -20.90
C GLY A 26 4.22 -23.79 -20.86
N VAL A 27 3.63 -23.55 -22.03
CA VAL A 27 2.26 -23.02 -22.14
C VAL A 27 1.23 -24.08 -21.73
N LEU A 28 1.35 -25.32 -22.21
CA LEU A 28 0.44 -26.42 -21.82
C LEU A 28 0.49 -26.73 -20.32
N ALA A 29 1.68 -26.72 -19.71
CA ALA A 29 1.83 -26.91 -18.26
C ALA A 29 1.22 -25.75 -17.43
N ARG A 30 1.14 -24.54 -18.01
CA ARG A 30 0.44 -23.39 -17.40
C ARG A 30 -1.08 -23.52 -17.59
N VAL A 31 -1.55 -23.98 -18.75
CA VAL A 31 -2.98 -24.23 -19.03
C VAL A 31 -3.54 -25.33 -18.14
N GLY A 32 -2.84 -26.45 -17.95
CA GLY A 32 -3.30 -27.53 -17.05
C GLY A 32 -3.44 -27.08 -15.58
N ARG A 33 -2.56 -26.19 -15.11
CA ARG A 33 -2.68 -25.58 -13.76
C ARG A 33 -3.85 -24.62 -13.62
N LEU A 34 -4.33 -24.05 -14.72
CA LEU A 34 -5.48 -23.14 -14.72
C LEU A 34 -6.81 -23.90 -14.65
N GLU A 35 -6.91 -25.08 -15.25
CA GLU A 35 -8.09 -25.94 -15.14
C GLU A 35 -8.29 -26.42 -13.69
N GLU A 36 -7.20 -26.79 -12.99
CA GLU A 36 -7.24 -27.18 -11.57
C GLU A 36 -7.73 -26.03 -10.64
N ILE A 37 -7.42 -24.78 -10.97
CA ILE A 37 -7.89 -23.59 -10.23
C ILE A 37 -9.35 -23.23 -10.56
N LEU A 38 -9.84 -23.64 -11.73
CA LEU A 38 -11.21 -23.40 -12.16
C LEU A 38 -12.19 -24.45 -11.62
N GLU A 39 -11.74 -25.70 -11.40
CA GLU A 39 -12.59 -26.78 -10.88
C GLU A 39 -12.85 -26.71 -9.36
N GLY A 40 -12.11 -25.89 -8.61
CA GLY A 40 -12.16 -25.85 -7.14
C GLY A 40 -13.28 -25.03 -6.50
N GLU A 41 -13.89 -24.04 -7.18
CA GLU A 41 -14.82 -23.08 -6.55
C GLU A 41 -15.95 -22.63 -7.50
N PRO A 42 -17.25 -22.81 -7.15
CA PRO A 42 -18.36 -22.34 -7.95
C PRO A 42 -18.45 -20.80 -7.91
N CYS A 43 -17.92 -20.14 -8.94
CA CYS A 43 -18.00 -18.69 -9.06
C CYS A 43 -19.39 -18.26 -9.55
N ASN A 44 -20.30 -17.90 -8.63
CA ASN A 44 -21.70 -17.55 -8.93
C ASN A 44 -21.90 -16.14 -9.53
N SER A 45 -20.85 -15.43 -9.93
CA SER A 45 -21.01 -14.09 -10.53
C SER A 45 -20.18 -13.91 -11.79
N GLU A 46 -20.82 -13.36 -12.83
CA GLU A 46 -20.21 -13.03 -14.13
C GLU A 46 -19.02 -12.06 -13.98
N LEU A 47 -19.07 -11.19 -12.96
CA LEU A 47 -18.00 -10.28 -12.57
C LEU A 47 -16.75 -11.01 -12.03
N GLY A 48 -16.93 -12.15 -11.35
CA GLY A 48 -15.83 -12.98 -10.86
C GLY A 48 -15.03 -13.63 -11.99
N LEU A 49 -15.72 -14.03 -13.07
CA LEU A 49 -15.10 -14.59 -14.27
C LEU A 49 -14.36 -13.53 -15.10
N ALA A 50 -14.94 -12.35 -15.28
CA ALA A 50 -14.28 -11.26 -16.01
C ALA A 50 -12.96 -10.84 -15.35
N ARG A 51 -12.96 -10.71 -14.02
CA ARG A 51 -11.76 -10.33 -13.25
C ARG A 51 -10.69 -11.42 -13.23
N ARG A 52 -11.09 -12.70 -13.31
CA ARG A 52 -10.17 -13.84 -13.46
C ARG A 52 -9.51 -13.84 -14.85
N LEU A 53 -10.24 -13.47 -15.91
CA LEU A 53 -9.69 -13.37 -17.27
C LEU A 53 -8.67 -12.23 -17.42
N GLU A 54 -8.90 -11.07 -16.79
CA GLU A 54 -7.94 -9.96 -16.81
C GLU A 54 -6.60 -10.31 -16.11
N ASN A 55 -6.66 -11.03 -14.99
CA ASN A 55 -5.45 -11.49 -14.29
C ASN A 55 -4.65 -12.53 -15.10
N LEU A 56 -5.34 -13.28 -15.96
CA LEU A 56 -4.76 -14.29 -16.84
C LEU A 56 -3.92 -13.66 -17.96
N GLU A 57 -4.37 -12.54 -18.50
CA GLU A 57 -3.68 -11.80 -19.56
C GLU A 57 -2.35 -11.21 -19.05
N VAL A 58 -2.33 -10.71 -17.81
CA VAL A 58 -1.10 -10.20 -17.17
C VAL A 58 -0.06 -11.30 -16.94
N LEU A 59 -0.50 -12.52 -16.59
CA LEU A 59 0.39 -13.66 -16.32
C LEU A 59 0.98 -14.29 -17.59
N VAL A 60 0.26 -14.21 -18.71
CA VAL A 60 0.72 -14.76 -20.00
C VAL A 60 1.64 -13.78 -20.73
N PHE A 61 1.35 -12.46 -20.68
CA PHE A 61 2.08 -11.46 -21.47
C PHE A 61 3.08 -10.59 -20.68
N GLY A 62 3.12 -10.69 -19.34
CA GLY A 62 3.89 -9.77 -18.49
C GLY A 62 5.35 -10.12 -18.19
N ALA A 63 5.96 -11.11 -18.84
CA ALA A 63 7.29 -11.62 -18.45
C ALA A 63 8.42 -11.44 -19.47
N GLU A 64 8.19 -10.83 -20.64
CA GLU A 64 9.25 -10.54 -21.61
C GLU A 64 9.84 -9.14 -21.38
N GLY A 65 10.94 -9.04 -20.62
CA GLY A 65 11.61 -7.74 -20.46
C GLY A 65 12.83 -7.65 -19.54
N ALA A 66 13.53 -8.75 -19.22
CA ALA A 66 14.70 -8.68 -18.35
C ALA A 66 15.82 -9.67 -18.71
N ASP A 67 16.27 -9.66 -19.97
CA ASP A 67 17.55 -10.28 -20.35
C ASP A 67 18.35 -9.29 -21.21
N GLY A 68 19.07 -8.40 -20.52
CA GLY A 68 20.05 -7.49 -21.08
C GLY A 68 21.45 -8.06 -20.86
N ALA A 69 22.07 -8.46 -21.97
CA ALA A 69 23.37 -9.09 -22.11
C ALA A 69 24.51 -8.41 -21.33
N GLY A 70 25.36 -9.24 -20.74
CA GLY A 70 26.70 -8.85 -20.33
C GLY A 70 27.64 -8.84 -21.53
N GLU A 71 28.34 -7.72 -21.71
CA GLU A 71 29.57 -7.67 -22.49
C GLU A 71 30.75 -7.51 -21.53
N ALA A 72 31.66 -8.47 -21.63
CA ALA A 72 32.97 -8.44 -21.01
C ALA A 72 33.85 -7.50 -21.82
N GLU A 73 34.38 -6.45 -21.20
CA GLU A 73 35.39 -5.60 -21.83
C GLU A 73 36.60 -5.42 -20.89
N THR A 74 37.68 -6.05 -21.35
CA THR A 74 39.11 -5.80 -21.18
C THR A 74 39.61 -4.85 -20.09
N GLN A 75 40.33 -5.48 -19.18
CA GLN A 75 41.48 -4.99 -18.42
C GLN A 75 42.62 -4.58 -19.36
N GLU A 76 43.00 -3.30 -19.37
CA GLU A 76 44.36 -2.83 -19.69
C GLU A 76 44.68 -1.56 -18.90
N ASP A 77 45.86 -1.60 -18.25
CA ASP A 77 46.81 -0.53 -17.98
C ASP A 77 46.33 0.90 -17.66
N LEU A 78 46.48 1.28 -16.38
CA LEU A 78 46.91 2.65 -16.06
C LEU A 78 47.75 2.66 -14.77
N GLU A 79 49.04 2.39 -14.94
CA GLU A 79 50.08 2.86 -14.03
C GLU A 79 50.24 4.39 -14.18
N ASP A 80 50.75 5.00 -13.10
CA ASP A 80 51.51 6.25 -13.11
C ASP A 80 50.73 7.59 -13.10
N LEU A 81 50.71 8.24 -11.92
CA LEU A 81 51.40 9.52 -11.64
C LEU A 81 50.77 10.24 -10.43
N GLY A 82 51.60 10.48 -9.40
CA GLY A 82 51.57 11.75 -8.66
C GLY A 82 51.15 11.72 -7.17
N PRO A 83 52.04 12.11 -6.24
CA PRO A 83 51.64 12.56 -4.91
C PRO A 83 51.18 14.02 -4.97
N GLU A 84 49.86 14.27 -5.00
CA GLU A 84 49.34 15.63 -4.81
C GLU A 84 49.39 16.04 -3.34
N LEU A 85 50.31 16.96 -3.09
CA LEU A 85 50.49 17.71 -1.87
C LEU A 85 49.28 18.63 -1.64
N GLY A 86 48.72 18.55 -0.44
CA GLY A 86 48.41 19.72 0.40
C GLY A 86 47.60 20.85 -0.23
N GLY A 87 46.30 20.86 0.07
CA GLY A 87 45.43 22.02 -0.10
C GLY A 87 44.24 21.95 0.84
N GLU A 88 44.47 22.00 2.15
CA GLU A 88 43.42 22.12 3.16
C GLU A 88 42.68 23.46 2.95
N PRO A 89 41.38 23.47 2.58
CA PRO A 89 40.67 24.71 2.31
C PRO A 89 40.43 25.45 3.63
N LEU A 90 41.01 26.65 3.75
CA LEU A 90 40.80 27.55 4.88
C LEU A 90 39.29 27.76 5.13
N PRO A 91 38.84 27.73 6.40
CA PRO A 91 37.45 27.94 6.74
C PRO A 91 37.02 29.36 6.34
N GLN A 92 36.04 29.45 5.44
CA GLN A 92 35.47 30.73 5.04
C GLN A 92 34.81 31.42 6.26
N PRO A 93 34.98 32.75 6.40
CA PRO A 93 34.34 33.50 7.47
C PRO A 93 32.82 33.43 7.33
N ARG A 94 32.16 32.83 8.33
CA ARG A 94 30.71 32.77 8.42
C ARG A 94 30.15 34.19 8.42
N GLY A 95 29.38 34.53 7.39
CA GLY A 95 28.68 35.80 7.29
C GLY A 95 27.74 36.04 8.49
N PRO A 96 27.37 37.31 8.75
CA PRO A 96 26.51 37.67 9.87
C PRO A 96 25.18 36.92 9.81
N PRO A 97 24.67 36.44 10.97
CA PRO A 97 23.43 35.67 11.02
C PRO A 97 22.26 36.49 10.46
N PRO A 98 21.36 35.88 9.67
CA PRO A 98 20.19 36.56 9.15
C PRO A 98 19.35 37.07 10.33
N LYS A 99 18.99 38.36 10.29
CA LYS A 99 18.13 39.00 11.28
C LYS A 99 16.81 38.23 11.35
N ARG A 100 16.58 37.54 12.48
CA ARG A 100 15.34 36.83 12.80
C ARG A 100 14.16 37.80 12.69
N LEU A 101 13.42 37.72 11.57
CA LEU A 101 12.16 38.40 11.43
C LEU A 101 11.20 37.84 12.48
N LYS A 102 10.59 38.73 13.27
CA LYS A 102 9.61 38.37 14.30
C LYS A 102 8.47 37.61 13.61
N PRO A 103 8.09 36.40 14.09
CA PRO A 103 7.00 35.64 13.49
C PRO A 103 5.72 36.48 13.57
N SER A 104 5.07 36.68 12.43
CA SER A 104 3.73 37.25 12.39
C SER A 104 2.79 36.40 13.26
N PRO A 105 1.87 37.00 14.02
CA PRO A 105 0.91 36.26 14.83
C PRO A 105 0.11 35.33 13.91
N ALA A 106 0.23 34.02 14.16
CA ALA A 106 -0.48 33.01 13.40
C ALA A 106 -2.00 33.29 13.47
N PRO A 107 -2.74 33.21 12.35
CA PRO A 107 -4.20 33.30 12.38
C PRO A 107 -4.72 32.21 13.32
N ALA A 108 -5.56 32.61 14.28
CA ALA A 108 -6.10 31.73 15.29
C ALA A 108 -6.72 30.49 14.63
N LEU A 109 -6.16 29.32 14.94
CA LEU A 109 -6.67 28.04 14.49
C LEU A 109 -8.16 27.95 14.88
N PRO A 110 -9.05 27.54 13.96
CA PRO A 110 -10.46 27.36 14.30
C PRO A 110 -10.54 26.31 15.43
N THR A 111 -11.04 26.75 16.58
CA THR A 111 -11.27 25.85 17.72
C THR A 111 -12.15 24.68 17.27
N PRO A 112 -11.82 23.43 17.63
CA PRO A 112 -12.64 22.28 17.29
C PRO A 112 -14.05 22.51 17.84
N ARG A 113 -15.02 22.56 16.92
CA ARG A 113 -16.43 22.81 17.26
C ARG A 113 -16.89 21.68 18.19
N PRO A 114 -17.59 21.98 19.29
CA PRO A 114 -18.11 20.94 20.17
C PRO A 114 -19.02 20.02 19.34
N LYS A 115 -18.64 18.73 19.28
CA LYS A 115 -19.43 17.68 18.64
C LYS A 115 -20.85 17.77 19.21
N ARG A 116 -21.82 18.12 18.37
CA ARG A 116 -23.23 18.13 18.76
C ARG A 116 -23.55 16.72 19.26
N ALA A 117 -24.14 16.63 20.46
CA ALA A 117 -24.44 15.34 21.08
C ALA A 117 -25.24 14.49 20.08
N ALA A 118 -24.59 13.46 19.53
CA ALA A 118 -25.24 12.52 18.63
C ALA A 118 -26.44 11.90 19.38
N PRO A 119 -27.59 11.72 18.70
CA PRO A 119 -28.72 11.02 19.30
C PRO A 119 -28.24 9.66 19.82
N ALA A 120 -28.63 9.32 21.06
CA ALA A 120 -28.21 8.12 21.75
C ALA A 120 -28.39 6.90 20.84
N VAL A 121 -27.27 6.28 20.48
CA VAL A 121 -27.18 5.12 19.58
C VAL A 121 -27.89 3.95 20.26
N GLN A 122 -29.11 3.67 19.80
CA GLN A 122 -29.76 2.39 20.02
C GLN A 122 -29.04 1.33 19.20
N ASP A 123 -29.08 0.10 19.69
CA ASP A 123 -28.48 -1.14 19.19
C ASP A 123 -27.87 -1.09 17.75
N PRO A 124 -26.57 -1.40 17.58
CA PRO A 124 -25.87 -1.30 16.29
C PRO A 124 -26.33 -2.30 15.22
N GLY A 125 -27.29 -3.19 15.52
CA GLY A 125 -27.70 -4.26 14.62
C GLY A 125 -28.61 -3.85 13.46
N HIS A 126 -29.37 -2.75 13.56
CA HIS A 126 -30.32 -2.40 12.50
C HIS A 126 -30.65 -0.90 12.50
N VAL A 127 -29.77 -0.09 11.89
CA VAL A 127 -30.07 1.33 11.67
C VAL A 127 -31.19 1.43 10.64
N ASP A 128 -32.33 1.98 11.04
CA ASP A 128 -33.43 2.28 10.11
C ASP A 128 -33.01 3.42 9.17
N LEU A 129 -32.61 3.03 7.95
CA LEU A 129 -32.17 3.95 6.90
C LEU A 129 -33.27 4.93 6.48
N GLN A 130 -34.54 4.54 6.62
CA GLN A 130 -35.68 5.39 6.30
C GLN A 130 -35.84 6.49 7.35
N ALA A 131 -35.73 6.13 8.64
CA ALA A 131 -35.74 7.11 9.74
C ALA A 131 -34.57 8.10 9.60
N TYR A 132 -33.38 7.60 9.23
CA TYR A 132 -32.22 8.44 8.96
C TYR A 132 -32.48 9.40 7.79
N ALA A 133 -32.96 8.91 6.65
CA ALA A 133 -33.28 9.74 5.48
C ALA A 133 -34.34 10.81 5.80
N HIS A 134 -35.38 10.44 6.55
CA HIS A 134 -36.43 11.36 6.99
C HIS A 134 -35.89 12.45 7.92
N SER A 135 -34.98 12.10 8.86
CA SER A 135 -34.42 13.07 9.81
C SER A 135 -33.64 14.22 9.16
N PHE A 136 -33.03 13.98 8.00
CA PHE A 136 -32.30 14.97 7.21
C PHE A 136 -33.10 15.56 6.05
N GLY A 137 -34.33 15.10 5.81
CA GLY A 137 -35.15 15.49 4.66
C GLY A 137 -34.50 15.11 3.32
N LEU A 138 -33.91 13.91 3.23
CA LEU A 138 -33.33 13.39 2.00
C LEU A 138 -34.43 13.07 0.98
N ASN A 139 -34.13 13.27 -0.31
CA ASN A 139 -35.02 12.90 -1.41
C ASN A 139 -34.81 11.43 -1.81
N ASP A 140 -35.60 10.94 -2.77
CA ASP A 140 -35.53 9.56 -3.24
C ASP A 140 -34.14 9.20 -3.81
N ASP A 141 -33.50 10.10 -4.55
CA ASP A 141 -32.15 9.87 -5.10
C ASP A 141 -31.08 9.70 -4.01
N ALA A 142 -31.14 10.53 -2.96
CA ALA A 142 -30.22 10.43 -1.83
C ALA A 142 -30.50 9.18 -0.99
N THR A 143 -31.77 8.81 -0.82
CA THR A 143 -32.18 7.58 -0.13
C THR A 143 -31.72 6.34 -0.89
N ARG A 144 -31.88 6.32 -2.22
CA ARG A 144 -31.34 5.26 -3.08
C ARG A 144 -29.82 5.17 -2.96
N THR A 145 -29.12 6.30 -3.00
CA THR A 145 -27.66 6.35 -2.81
C THR A 145 -27.26 5.78 -1.45
N LEU A 146 -28.01 6.08 -0.39
CA LEU A 146 -27.80 5.55 0.96
C LEU A 146 -27.89 4.01 0.99
N HIS A 147 -28.86 3.42 0.28
CA HIS A 147 -29.01 1.95 0.17
C HIS A 147 -27.94 1.27 -0.69
N GLU A 148 -27.36 1.99 -1.66
CA GLU A 148 -26.30 1.47 -2.54
C GLU A 148 -24.91 1.50 -1.90
N LEU A 149 -24.73 2.17 -0.74
CA LEU A 149 -23.44 2.25 -0.06
C LEU A 149 -23.05 0.92 0.61
N PRO A 150 -21.76 0.51 0.51
CA PRO A 150 -21.25 -0.60 1.32
C PRO A 150 -21.38 -0.32 2.83
N PRO A 151 -21.52 -1.36 3.68
CA PRO A 151 -21.75 -1.20 5.11
C PRO A 151 -20.73 -0.29 5.81
N GLU A 152 -19.45 -0.38 5.45
CA GLU A 152 -18.40 0.47 6.03
C GLU A 152 -18.52 1.95 5.63
N SER A 153 -18.92 2.21 4.38
CA SER A 153 -19.13 3.58 3.89
C SER A 153 -20.39 4.17 4.51
N LEU A 154 -21.45 3.37 4.64
CA LEU A 154 -22.69 3.73 5.30
C LEU A 154 -22.46 4.17 6.75
N ALA A 155 -21.77 3.35 7.56
CA ALA A 155 -21.46 3.66 8.96
C ALA A 155 -20.66 4.97 9.09
N TYR A 156 -19.68 5.18 8.20
CA TYR A 156 -18.92 6.42 8.17
C TYR A 156 -19.80 7.62 7.81
N VAL A 157 -20.67 7.47 6.81
CA VAL A 157 -21.58 8.53 6.39
C VAL A 157 -22.53 8.91 7.52
N GLN A 158 -23.14 7.94 8.19
CA GLN A 158 -24.03 8.19 9.33
C GLN A 158 -23.32 8.89 10.49
N GLN A 159 -22.05 8.56 10.74
CA GLN A 159 -21.28 9.17 11.84
C GLN A 159 -20.78 10.59 11.51
N ASN A 160 -20.47 10.88 10.24
CA ASN A 160 -19.70 12.08 9.87
C ASN A 160 -20.49 13.07 9.00
N PHE A 161 -21.69 12.71 8.54
CA PHE A 161 -22.52 13.62 7.76
C PHE A 161 -23.28 14.60 8.66
N GLU A 162 -22.69 15.78 8.85
CA GLU A 162 -23.30 16.89 9.60
C GLU A 162 -23.49 18.10 8.66
N PRO A 163 -24.62 18.22 7.95
CA PRO A 163 -24.89 19.39 7.13
C PRO A 163 -25.01 20.65 8.00
N ARG A 164 -24.53 21.79 7.50
CA ARG A 164 -24.66 23.06 8.21
C ARG A 164 -26.13 23.49 8.27
N GLU A 165 -26.52 24.09 9.39
CA GLU A 165 -27.86 24.67 9.54
C GLU A 165 -28.16 25.67 8.42
N GLY A 166 -29.34 25.56 7.81
CA GLY A 166 -29.76 26.40 6.69
C GLY A 166 -29.20 26.01 5.32
N THR A 167 -28.57 24.84 5.17
CA THR A 167 -28.12 24.35 3.86
C THR A 167 -29.32 24.10 2.93
N LYS A 168 -29.44 24.90 1.87
CA LYS A 168 -30.38 24.65 0.77
C LYS A 168 -29.77 23.54 -0.09
N ASN A 169 -30.43 22.37 -0.17
CA ASN A 169 -29.99 21.14 -0.86
C ASN A 169 -29.16 20.13 -0.04
N VAL A 170 -29.69 19.73 1.12
CA VAL A 170 -29.08 18.66 1.95
C VAL A 170 -28.90 17.35 1.16
N SER A 171 -29.84 16.98 0.30
CA SER A 171 -29.77 15.76 -0.51
C SER A 171 -28.58 15.74 -1.49
N ALA A 172 -28.34 16.84 -2.21
CA ALA A 172 -27.22 16.93 -3.13
C ALA A 172 -25.88 16.91 -2.39
N LEU A 173 -25.80 17.57 -1.23
CA LEU A 173 -24.64 17.54 -0.36
C LEU A 173 -24.38 16.12 0.17
N PHE A 174 -25.44 15.40 0.56
CA PHE A 174 -25.37 14.02 1.01
C PHE A 174 -24.81 13.10 -0.08
N ILE A 175 -25.37 13.13 -1.29
CA ILE A 175 -24.90 12.28 -2.41
C ILE A 175 -23.42 12.54 -2.71
N SER A 176 -23.02 13.81 -2.72
CA SER A 176 -21.64 14.21 -2.97
C SER A 176 -20.69 13.71 -1.87
N PHE A 177 -21.12 13.81 -0.61
CA PHE A 177 -20.37 13.31 0.54
C PHE A 177 -20.26 11.79 0.55
N ALA A 178 -21.38 11.09 0.31
CA ALA A 178 -21.46 9.64 0.21
C ALA A 178 -20.51 9.09 -0.86
N ARG A 179 -20.57 9.64 -2.08
CA ARG A 179 -19.67 9.26 -3.19
C ARG A 179 -18.20 9.50 -2.85
N LYS A 180 -17.88 10.66 -2.28
CA LYS A 180 -16.50 10.98 -1.86
C LYS A 180 -16.00 10.01 -0.77
N SER A 181 -16.85 9.68 0.21
CA SER A 181 -16.49 8.75 1.28
C SER A 181 -16.25 7.33 0.75
N HIS A 182 -17.09 6.89 -0.18
CA HIS A 182 -16.97 5.58 -0.81
C HIS A 182 -15.70 5.48 -1.66
N TYR A 183 -15.41 6.49 -2.49
CA TYR A 183 -14.20 6.51 -3.32
C TYR A 183 -12.94 6.56 -2.46
N ASN A 184 -12.92 7.43 -1.44
CA ASN A 184 -11.75 7.57 -0.56
C ASN A 184 -11.49 6.30 0.24
N ARG A 185 -12.52 5.65 0.80
CA ARG A 185 -12.31 4.41 1.57
C ARG A 185 -11.96 3.24 0.68
N THR A 186 -12.72 2.98 -0.38
CA THR A 186 -12.46 1.84 -1.26
C THR A 186 -11.08 1.99 -1.93
N GLY A 187 -10.75 3.18 -2.42
CA GLY A 187 -9.46 3.45 -3.06
C GLY A 187 -8.28 3.39 -2.08
N GLN A 188 -8.39 4.02 -0.90
CA GLN A 188 -7.29 3.97 0.08
C GLN A 188 -7.14 2.60 0.74
N GLN A 189 -8.23 1.86 0.96
CA GLN A 189 -8.16 0.56 1.62
C GLN A 189 -7.51 -0.47 0.70
N LEU A 190 -7.89 -0.54 -0.58
CA LEU A 190 -7.20 -1.41 -1.53
C LEU A 190 -5.74 -0.98 -1.76
N GLY A 191 -5.48 0.32 -1.86
CA GLY A 191 -4.11 0.83 -1.99
C GLY A 191 -3.24 0.51 -0.79
N ARG A 192 -3.79 0.64 0.43
CA ARG A 192 -3.07 0.35 1.67
C ARG A 192 -2.88 -1.13 1.91
N GLN A 193 -3.87 -1.97 1.59
CA GLN A 193 -3.73 -3.42 1.69
C GLN A 193 -2.66 -3.94 0.72
N SER A 194 -2.72 -3.53 -0.54
CA SER A 194 -1.71 -3.94 -1.53
C SER A 194 -0.30 -3.43 -1.19
N ALA A 195 -0.16 -2.19 -0.70
CA ALA A 195 1.12 -1.68 -0.20
C ALA A 195 1.63 -2.47 1.01
N GLN A 196 0.74 -2.83 1.94
CA GLN A 196 1.08 -3.60 3.13
C GLN A 196 1.45 -5.06 2.80
N GLU A 197 0.76 -5.68 1.84
CA GLU A 197 1.10 -7.01 1.33
C GLU A 197 2.46 -7.01 0.63
N ARG A 198 2.75 -6.00 -0.19
CA ARG A 198 4.09 -5.82 -0.78
C ARG A 198 5.16 -5.62 0.27
N ALA A 199 4.90 -4.79 1.28
CA ALA A 199 5.83 -4.57 2.39
C ALA A 199 6.09 -5.87 3.17
N ARG A 200 5.07 -6.72 3.35
CA ARG A 200 5.23 -8.05 3.96
C ARG A 200 6.09 -8.99 3.12
N GLY A 201 5.89 -9.03 1.80
CA GLY A 201 6.74 -9.83 0.92
C GLY A 201 8.22 -9.40 0.99
N LEU A 202 8.47 -8.09 0.97
CA LEU A 202 9.83 -7.53 1.12
C LEU A 202 10.45 -7.88 2.47
N LEU A 203 9.65 -7.87 3.55
CA LEU A 203 10.09 -8.25 4.89
C LEU A 203 10.51 -9.71 4.97
N ASP A 204 9.76 -10.62 4.36
CA ASP A 204 10.06 -12.06 4.38
C ASP A 204 11.34 -12.37 3.60
N GLU A 205 11.52 -11.77 2.41
CA GLU A 205 12.76 -11.88 1.63
C GLU A 205 13.97 -11.31 2.38
N PHE A 206 13.79 -10.15 3.02
CA PHE A 206 14.84 -9.51 3.82
C PHE A 206 15.19 -10.35 5.05
N ALA A 207 14.20 -10.93 5.72
CA ALA A 207 14.40 -11.81 6.87
C ALA A 207 15.15 -13.09 6.49
N GLN A 208 14.81 -13.67 5.35
CA GLN A 208 15.50 -14.85 4.82
C GLN A 208 16.95 -14.53 4.44
N ARG A 209 17.19 -13.41 3.74
CA ARG A 209 18.53 -12.99 3.29
C ARG A 209 19.51 -12.82 4.45
N TRP A 210 19.04 -12.32 5.58
CA TRP A 210 19.88 -12.01 6.74
C TRP A 210 19.74 -13.00 7.90
N GLU A 211 19.03 -14.11 7.69
CA GLU A 211 18.74 -15.14 8.70
C GLU A 211 18.22 -14.53 10.02
N LEU A 212 17.24 -13.63 9.90
CA LEU A 212 16.69 -12.93 11.06
C LEU A 212 15.88 -13.88 11.96
N ASN A 213 15.98 -13.68 13.27
CA ASN A 213 15.14 -14.39 14.22
C ASN A 213 13.71 -13.83 14.26
N SER A 214 12.79 -14.60 14.84
CA SER A 214 11.37 -14.23 14.97
C SER A 214 11.17 -12.89 15.69
N ASP A 215 12.00 -12.59 16.69
CA ASP A 215 11.92 -11.33 17.45
C ASP A 215 12.24 -10.10 16.58
N ALA A 216 13.25 -10.18 15.72
CA ALA A 216 13.60 -9.09 14.81
C ALA A 216 12.54 -8.91 13.73
N VAL A 217 11.98 -10.00 13.20
CA VAL A 217 10.86 -9.95 12.24
C VAL A 217 9.63 -9.32 12.88
N ALA A 218 9.26 -9.74 14.09
CA ALA A 218 8.15 -9.14 14.83
C ALA A 218 8.37 -7.63 15.06
N TRP A 219 9.61 -7.22 15.37
CA TRP A 219 9.95 -5.81 15.54
C TRP A 219 9.76 -5.00 14.25
N LEU A 220 10.23 -5.53 13.11
CA LEU A 220 10.06 -4.88 11.81
C LEU A 220 8.57 -4.79 11.41
N GLN A 221 7.77 -5.81 11.73
CA GLN A 221 6.32 -5.80 11.47
C GLN A 221 5.55 -4.77 12.31
N MET A 222 6.12 -4.28 13.42
CA MET A 222 5.53 -3.21 14.23
C MET A 222 5.82 -1.80 13.70
N ILE A 223 6.68 -1.66 12.70
CA ILE A 223 6.98 -0.37 12.09
C ILE A 223 5.82 -0.01 11.14
N ASP A 224 4.85 0.75 11.64
CA ASP A 224 3.72 1.26 10.83
C ASP A 224 4.16 2.30 9.78
N ASP A 225 5.33 2.90 9.96
CA ASP A 225 5.87 3.93 9.10
C ASP A 225 6.61 3.30 7.90
N GLN A 226 5.95 3.33 6.73
CA GLN A 226 6.47 2.70 5.52
C GLN A 226 7.83 3.27 5.08
N LEU A 227 8.04 4.59 5.26
CA LEU A 227 9.32 5.24 4.91
C LEU A 227 10.46 4.75 5.79
N ALA A 228 10.24 4.65 7.10
CA ALA A 228 11.22 4.08 8.02
C ALA A 228 11.52 2.62 7.69
N LEU A 229 10.51 1.82 7.34
CA LEU A 229 10.73 0.43 6.97
C LEU A 229 11.53 0.28 5.68
N GLU A 230 11.19 1.04 4.63
CA GLU A 230 11.91 1.05 3.36
C GLU A 230 13.37 1.49 3.55
N GLU A 231 13.63 2.53 4.36
CA GLU A 231 14.99 2.97 4.69
C GLU A 231 15.78 1.88 5.43
N VAL A 232 15.15 1.14 6.35
CA VAL A 232 15.78 0.03 7.05
C VAL A 232 16.18 -1.09 6.09
N VAL A 233 15.23 -1.53 5.25
CA VAL A 233 15.47 -2.60 4.28
C VAL A 233 16.54 -2.20 3.26
N ALA A 234 16.52 -0.96 2.79
CA ALA A 234 17.44 -0.47 1.77
C ALA A 234 18.85 -0.15 2.30
N SER A 235 18.98 0.24 3.58
CA SER A 235 20.27 0.76 4.10
C SER A 235 21.00 -0.23 4.99
N PHE A 236 20.34 -1.28 5.47
CA PHE A 236 20.96 -2.22 6.39
C PHE A 236 21.90 -3.19 5.68
N HIS A 237 23.20 -2.93 5.82
CA HIS A 237 24.28 -3.74 5.27
C HIS A 237 25.30 -4.06 6.38
N PRO A 238 25.09 -5.11 7.19
CA PRO A 238 26.06 -5.51 8.20
C PRO A 238 27.37 -5.96 7.55
N SER A 239 28.50 -5.66 8.18
CA SER A 239 29.82 -6.10 7.71
C SER A 239 29.91 -7.64 7.69
N PRO A 240 30.68 -8.25 6.77
CA PRO A 240 30.86 -9.69 6.73
C PRO A 240 31.44 -10.20 8.06
N GLY A 241 30.95 -11.35 8.54
CA GLY A 241 31.34 -11.92 9.84
C GLY A 241 30.66 -11.30 11.07
N THR A 242 29.68 -10.42 10.88
CA THR A 242 28.92 -9.84 11.98
C THR A 242 28.14 -10.93 12.74
N THR A 243 28.42 -11.07 14.03
CA THR A 243 27.59 -11.88 14.93
C THR A 243 26.37 -11.08 15.41
N ASN A 244 25.28 -11.78 15.74
CA ASN A 244 24.03 -11.18 16.24
C ASN A 244 23.39 -10.15 15.28
N ILE A 245 23.26 -10.50 13.99
CA ILE A 245 22.66 -9.64 12.96
C ILE A 245 21.28 -9.11 13.38
N SER A 246 20.44 -9.97 13.96
CA SER A 246 19.11 -9.60 14.46
C SER A 246 19.13 -8.46 15.49
N ALA A 247 20.07 -8.48 16.45
CA ALA A 247 20.16 -7.44 17.48
C ALA A 247 20.65 -6.10 16.90
N LYS A 248 21.61 -6.15 15.96
CA LYS A 248 22.11 -4.96 15.27
C LYS A 248 21.03 -4.32 14.39
N LEU A 249 20.26 -5.15 13.69
CA LEU A 249 19.12 -4.69 12.89
C LEU A 249 18.09 -3.97 13.77
N ILE A 250 17.69 -4.55 14.91
CA ILE A 250 16.73 -3.90 15.82
C ILE A 250 17.28 -2.54 16.29
N GLY A 251 18.56 -2.45 16.66
CA GLY A 251 19.19 -1.19 17.04
C GLY A 251 19.19 -0.15 15.91
N PHE A 252 19.49 -0.58 14.69
CA PHE A 252 19.46 0.25 13.50
C PHE A 252 18.05 0.75 13.17
N ALA A 253 17.07 -0.16 13.16
CA ALA A 253 15.66 0.15 12.90
C ALA A 253 15.08 1.12 13.93
N LYS A 254 15.44 0.97 15.21
CA LYS A 254 15.12 1.96 16.27
C LYS A 254 15.65 3.36 15.94
N SER A 255 16.89 3.45 15.47
CA SER A 255 17.53 4.72 15.11
C SER A 255 16.84 5.40 13.92
N VAL A 256 16.54 4.64 12.86
CA VAL A 256 15.81 5.13 11.68
C VAL A 256 14.40 5.58 12.06
N TYR A 257 13.66 4.75 12.80
CA TYR A 257 12.30 5.07 13.23
C TYR A 257 12.24 6.36 14.06
N TRP A 258 13.16 6.52 15.02
CA TRP A 258 13.24 7.74 15.83
C TRP A 258 13.52 8.98 14.98
N ARG A 259 14.41 8.87 13.98
CA ARG A 259 14.76 9.98 13.09
C ARG A 259 13.57 10.43 12.25
N ASN A 260 12.77 9.49 11.74
CA ASN A 260 11.67 9.79 10.82
C ASN A 260 10.39 10.24 11.56
N THR A 261 10.11 9.67 12.74
CA THR A 261 8.84 9.94 13.45
C THR A 261 8.98 10.88 14.64
N GLY A 262 10.19 11.04 15.19
CA GLY A 262 10.41 11.70 16.49
C GLY A 262 9.79 10.97 17.68
N LYS A 263 9.34 9.72 17.50
CA LYS A 263 8.69 8.90 18.53
C LYS A 263 9.59 7.74 18.91
N GLN A 264 9.58 7.40 20.20
CA GLN A 264 10.23 6.19 20.68
C GLN A 264 9.28 5.01 20.49
N LEU A 265 9.71 4.01 19.70
CA LEU A 265 8.96 2.75 19.60
C LEU A 265 9.14 1.99 20.92
N GLN A 266 8.03 1.56 21.54
CA GLN A 266 8.08 0.72 22.73
C GLN A 266 8.65 -0.66 22.37
N ASP A 267 9.42 -1.24 23.28
CA ASP A 267 9.99 -2.57 23.06
C ASP A 267 8.91 -3.64 23.28
N PRO A 268 8.56 -4.47 22.29
CA PRO A 268 7.51 -5.47 22.42
C PRO A 268 7.77 -6.48 23.54
N ARG A 269 9.04 -6.71 23.91
CA ARG A 269 9.38 -7.58 25.04
C ARG A 269 8.86 -7.05 26.38
N GLN A 270 8.58 -5.75 26.49
CA GLN A 270 8.00 -5.17 27.70
C GLN A 270 6.50 -5.50 27.86
N TRP A 271 5.83 -6.02 26.82
CA TRP A 271 4.40 -6.33 26.89
C TRP A 271 4.10 -7.73 27.47
N ASN A 272 5.07 -8.66 27.44
CA ASN A 272 4.90 -10.04 27.94
C ASN A 272 5.19 -10.21 29.45
N TYR A 273 5.37 -9.12 30.20
CA TYR A 273 5.62 -9.15 31.66
C TYR A 273 4.51 -8.50 32.50
N ALA A 274 3.34 -8.25 31.92
CA ALA A 274 2.15 -7.72 32.60
C ALA A 274 1.10 -8.82 32.80
#